data_AF-A0AAP3APW1-F1
#
_entry.id   AF-A0AAP3APW1-F1
#
_cell.length_a   1.000
_cell.length_b   1.000
_cell.length_c   1.000
_cell.angle_alpha   90.00
_cell.angle_beta   90.00
_cell.angle_gamma   90.00
#
_symmetry.space_group_name_H-M   'P 1'
#
loop_
_entity.id
_entity.type
_entity.pdbx_description
1 polymer ?
#
loop_
_entity_poly.entity_id
_entity_poly.type
_entity_poly.pdbx_seq_one_letter_code
_entity_poly.pdbx_strand_id
1 'polypeptide(L)'
;MILFIAGFSLISCSSTFFLRNAGVLDERVNLQEIDYKGKKVVFLGIRHIGTKSYYLNIKTAIDSLKKEEYLFLLEGLNKDGSKEDSIVFYDKKMRKILGVGVSSKYIDTLNYKILGKISYSPELNLTDQPSYEKLGIKNTYIVSDTNSKILVKEFEKKYGEILLDKCDLETEIAQIYTCNTLSRKQRKYFVEDFVQDFRNRIVVDDIDSVSGTKICVIYGERHIEKIKNILKQNSK
;
A
#
# COMPACT_ATOMS: atom_id res chain seq x y z
N MET A 1 10.73 -7.56 55.39
CA MET A 1 11.21 -6.92 54.14
C MET A 1 10.55 -7.66 52.98
N ILE A 2 9.43 -7.14 52.48
CA ILE A 2 8.69 -7.74 51.35
C ILE A 2 9.35 -7.19 50.08
N LEU A 3 10.07 -8.04 49.35
CA LEU A 3 10.67 -7.68 48.07
C LEU A 3 9.62 -7.82 46.98
N PHE A 4 9.22 -6.69 46.40
CA PHE A 4 8.39 -6.59 45.21
C PHE A 4 9.08 -7.28 44.03
N ILE A 5 8.45 -8.28 43.42
CA ILE A 5 8.81 -8.74 42.07
C ILE A 5 7.89 -8.02 41.09
N ALA A 6 8.35 -6.85 40.62
CA ALA A 6 7.76 -6.16 39.48
C ALA A 6 8.23 -6.83 38.18
N GLY A 7 7.60 -7.94 37.81
CA GLY A 7 7.77 -8.56 36.50
C GLY A 7 6.97 -7.82 35.42
N PHE A 8 7.40 -6.61 35.03
CA PHE A 8 6.73 -5.83 33.98
C PHE A 8 7.30 -6.14 32.58
N SER A 9 6.48 -6.76 31.73
CA SER A 9 6.11 -6.29 30.38
C SER A 9 7.20 -5.84 29.39
N LEU A 10 8.28 -6.60 29.18
CA LEU A 10 9.32 -6.25 28.19
C LEU A 10 8.91 -6.43 26.70
N ILE A 11 7.81 -7.13 26.41
CA ILE A 11 7.42 -7.43 25.01
C ILE A 11 6.82 -6.19 24.31
N SER A 12 6.04 -5.37 25.03
CA SER A 12 5.30 -4.22 24.46
C SER A 12 6.22 -3.08 23.98
N CYS A 13 7.36 -2.86 24.63
CA CYS A 13 8.30 -1.79 24.27
C CYS A 13 8.99 -2.07 22.91
N SER A 14 9.29 -3.34 22.62
CA SER A 14 9.99 -3.73 21.40
C SER A 14 9.17 -3.49 20.12
N SER A 15 7.88 -3.82 20.14
CA SER A 15 7.00 -3.60 18.98
C SER A 15 6.71 -2.12 18.79
N THR A 16 6.51 -1.37 19.86
CA THR A 16 6.30 0.09 19.78
C THR A 16 7.51 0.80 19.15
N PHE A 17 8.74 0.41 19.53
CA PHE A 17 9.96 0.94 18.92
C PHE A 17 10.06 0.58 17.43
N PHE A 18 9.78 -0.67 17.07
CA PHE A 18 9.75 -1.10 15.67
C PHE A 18 8.72 -0.31 14.84
N LEU A 19 7.50 -0.14 15.36
CA LEU A 19 6.42 0.59 14.69
C LEU A 19 6.76 2.08 14.50
N ARG A 20 7.42 2.68 15.50
CA ARG A 20 7.94 4.06 15.39
C ARG A 20 8.98 4.18 14.27
N ASN A 21 9.98 3.29 14.26
CA ASN A 21 11.03 3.33 13.24
C ASN A 21 10.52 2.99 11.84
N ALA A 22 9.43 2.23 11.74
CA ALA A 22 8.74 1.96 10.48
C ALA A 22 7.84 3.14 10.02
N GLY A 23 7.75 4.23 10.78
CA GLY A 23 6.93 5.41 10.50
C GLY A 23 5.42 5.21 10.75
N VAL A 24 5.00 4.07 11.31
CA VAL A 24 3.57 3.76 11.54
C VAL A 24 2.94 4.71 12.56
N LEU A 25 3.76 5.19 13.51
CA LEU A 25 3.34 6.10 14.59
C LEU A 25 3.51 7.58 14.22
N ASP A 26 3.97 7.89 13.01
CA ASP A 26 4.09 9.28 12.57
C ASP A 26 2.71 9.85 12.27
N GLU A 27 2.41 11.01 12.86
CA GLU A 27 1.08 11.64 12.74
C GLU A 27 0.97 12.58 11.53
N ARG A 28 2.09 12.94 10.93
CA ARG A 28 2.13 13.86 9.79
C ARG A 28 2.28 13.10 8.49
N VAL A 29 1.54 13.54 7.48
CA VAL A 29 1.71 13.10 6.11
C VAL A 29 2.96 13.74 5.49
N ASN A 30 3.68 12.96 4.71
CA ASN A 30 4.82 13.41 3.94
C ASN A 30 4.34 13.95 2.59
N LEU A 31 4.29 15.28 2.46
CA LEU A 31 4.02 15.96 1.20
C LEU A 31 5.34 16.34 0.52
N GLN A 32 5.48 15.96 -0.75
CA GLN A 32 6.67 16.27 -1.53
C GLN A 32 6.27 16.87 -2.86
N GLU A 33 6.83 18.02 -3.22
CA GLU A 33 6.49 18.72 -4.46
C GLU A 33 7.63 18.60 -5.47
N ILE A 34 7.28 18.50 -6.76
CA ILE A 34 8.19 18.67 -7.90
C ILE A 34 7.51 19.44 -9.01
N ASP A 35 8.30 20.16 -9.80
CA ASP A 35 7.89 20.66 -11.11
C ASP A 35 8.30 19.65 -12.20
N TYR A 36 7.37 19.27 -13.06
CA TYR A 36 7.57 18.30 -14.12
C TYR A 36 6.88 18.76 -15.39
N LYS A 37 7.66 19.11 -16.43
CA LYS A 37 7.15 19.54 -17.75
C LYS A 37 6.04 20.60 -17.68
N GLY A 38 6.21 21.60 -16.82
CA GLY A 38 5.22 22.68 -16.60
C GLY A 38 4.02 22.31 -15.71
N LYS A 39 4.04 21.12 -15.10
CA LYS A 39 3.05 20.65 -14.12
C LYS A 39 3.63 20.71 -12.71
N LYS A 40 2.87 21.23 -11.75
CA LYS A 40 3.15 21.11 -10.33
C LYS A 40 2.60 19.79 -9.82
N VAL A 41 3.48 18.89 -9.40
CA VAL A 41 3.11 17.56 -8.90
C VAL A 41 3.39 17.48 -7.40
N VAL A 42 2.34 17.23 -6.62
CA VAL A 42 2.41 16.99 -5.17
C VAL A 42 2.24 15.49 -4.94
N PHE A 43 3.20 14.87 -4.26
CA PHE A 43 3.09 13.50 -3.76
C PHE A 43 2.61 13.51 -2.33
N LEU A 44 1.53 12.78 -2.06
CA LEU A 44 1.01 12.51 -0.73
C LEU A 44 1.23 11.03 -0.42
N GLY A 45 2.23 10.76 0.42
CA GLY A 45 2.57 9.40 0.84
C GLY A 45 1.59 8.83 1.83
N ILE A 46 0.87 7.78 1.42
CA ILE A 46 -0.08 7.08 2.28
C ILE A 46 0.47 5.74 2.77
N ARG A 47 0.18 5.41 4.03
CA ARG A 47 0.46 4.11 4.64
C ARG A 47 -0.84 3.34 4.81
N HIS A 48 -0.79 2.02 4.66
CA HIS A 48 -1.94 1.14 4.89
C HIS A 48 -2.30 1.00 6.37
N ILE A 49 -1.36 1.29 7.28
CA ILE A 49 -1.55 1.23 8.74
C ILE A 49 -1.02 2.53 9.34
N GLY A 50 -1.80 3.12 10.24
CA GLY A 50 -1.43 4.34 10.97
C GLY A 50 -2.40 4.63 12.10
N THR A 51 -2.15 5.72 12.81
CA THR A 51 -3.07 6.22 13.85
C THR A 51 -4.28 6.92 13.23
N LYS A 52 -5.36 7.10 14.00
CA LYS A 52 -6.49 7.94 13.58
C LYS A 52 -6.08 9.39 13.31
N SER A 53 -5.14 9.93 14.10
CA SER A 53 -4.60 11.29 13.92
C SER A 53 -3.88 11.44 12.57
N TYR A 54 -3.11 10.44 12.16
CA TYR A 54 -2.47 10.43 10.84
C TYR A 54 -3.47 10.52 9.69
N TYR A 55 -4.54 9.71 9.70
CA TYR A 55 -5.53 9.77 8.63
C TYR A 55 -6.38 11.05 8.66
N LEU A 56 -6.57 11.66 9.83
CA LEU A 56 -7.16 13.00 9.93
C LEU A 56 -6.24 14.05 9.30
N ASN A 57 -4.92 13.94 9.50
CA ASN A 57 -3.95 14.82 8.86
C ASN A 57 -3.93 14.66 7.33
N ILE A 58 -4.00 13.43 6.83
CA ILE A 58 -4.18 13.15 5.38
C ILE A 58 -5.45 13.83 4.86
N LYS A 59 -6.59 13.64 5.54
CA LYS A 59 -7.86 14.24 5.12
C LYS A 59 -7.74 15.77 5.03
N THR A 60 -7.12 16.40 6.02
CA THR A 60 -6.88 17.86 6.01
C THR A 60 -6.00 18.28 4.83
N ALA A 61 -4.94 17.53 4.53
CA ALA A 61 -4.09 17.80 3.37
C ALA A 61 -4.86 17.67 2.04
N ILE A 62 -5.68 16.64 1.89
CA ILE A 62 -6.57 16.45 0.73
C ILE A 62 -7.55 17.62 0.60
N ASP A 63 -8.18 18.02 1.70
CA ASP A 63 -9.13 19.14 1.71
C ASP A 63 -8.46 20.46 1.28
N SER A 64 -7.20 20.69 1.69
CA SER A 64 -6.41 21.85 1.23
C SER A 64 -6.08 21.77 -0.27
N LEU A 65 -5.56 20.64 -0.75
CA LEU A 65 -5.19 20.45 -2.16
C LEU A 65 -6.41 20.55 -3.09
N LYS A 66 -7.59 20.13 -2.64
CA LYS A 66 -8.83 20.33 -3.39
C LYS A 66 -9.20 21.80 -3.58
N LYS A 67 -9.03 22.62 -2.55
CA LYS A 67 -9.30 24.07 -2.64
C LYS A 67 -8.36 24.76 -3.64
N GLU A 68 -7.19 24.16 -3.89
CA GLU A 68 -6.24 24.60 -4.90
C GLU A 68 -6.44 23.96 -6.28
N GLU A 69 -7.53 23.20 -6.45
CA GLU A 69 -7.98 22.58 -7.71
C GLU A 69 -6.99 21.53 -8.27
N TYR A 70 -6.33 20.77 -7.39
CA TYR A 70 -5.50 19.64 -7.82
C TYR A 70 -6.35 18.49 -8.38
N LEU A 71 -5.89 17.91 -9.50
CA LEU A 71 -6.35 16.62 -9.99
C LEU A 71 -5.72 15.48 -9.18
N PHE A 72 -6.52 14.54 -8.70
CA PHE A 72 -6.03 13.43 -7.88
C PHE A 72 -5.76 12.17 -8.72
N LEU A 73 -4.53 11.65 -8.63
CA LEU A 73 -4.13 10.31 -9.11
C LEU A 73 -3.99 9.39 -7.89
N LEU A 74 -4.72 8.28 -7.87
CA LEU A 74 -4.80 7.41 -6.69
C LEU A 74 -4.23 6.02 -6.94
N GLU A 75 -3.52 5.48 -5.95
CA GLU A 75 -3.28 4.04 -5.83
C GLU A 75 -4.60 3.30 -5.67
N GLY A 76 -4.86 2.22 -6.39
CA GLY A 76 -6.10 1.48 -6.20
C GLY A 76 -6.52 0.59 -7.36
N LEU A 77 -7.44 -0.33 -7.05
CA LEU A 77 -7.89 -1.35 -7.98
C LEU A 77 -8.74 -0.72 -9.09
N ASN A 78 -8.11 -0.53 -10.26
CA ASN A 78 -8.83 -0.51 -11.52
C ASN A 78 -9.68 -1.78 -11.59
N LYS A 79 -11.01 -1.64 -11.43
CA LYS A 79 -11.97 -2.66 -11.82
C LYS A 79 -11.96 -2.67 -13.34
N ASP A 80 -11.03 -3.40 -13.94
CA ASP A 80 -10.87 -3.60 -15.39
C ASP A 80 -12.04 -4.38 -16.02
N GLY A 81 -13.25 -4.26 -15.48
CA GLY A 81 -14.43 -5.04 -15.87
C GLY A 81 -14.28 -6.54 -15.69
N SER A 82 -13.21 -7.02 -15.03
CA SER A 82 -13.01 -8.44 -14.82
C SER A 82 -14.03 -9.02 -13.86
N LYS A 83 -14.50 -10.24 -14.17
CA LYS A 83 -15.42 -10.99 -13.31
C LYS A 83 -14.75 -11.24 -11.96
N GLU A 84 -15.52 -11.15 -10.88
CA GLU A 84 -15.05 -11.32 -9.50
C GLU A 84 -14.25 -12.63 -9.32
N ASP A 85 -14.72 -13.74 -9.88
CA ASP A 85 -14.01 -15.03 -9.86
C ASP A 85 -12.62 -14.98 -10.50
N SER A 86 -12.46 -14.20 -11.58
CA SER A 86 -11.16 -14.01 -12.20
C SER A 86 -10.23 -13.25 -11.26
N ILE A 87 -10.70 -12.21 -10.57
CA ILE A 87 -9.89 -11.44 -9.63
C ILE A 87 -9.47 -12.34 -8.47
N VAL A 88 -10.39 -13.12 -7.90
CA VAL A 88 -10.11 -14.06 -6.80
C VAL A 88 -9.04 -15.09 -7.19
N PHE A 89 -9.07 -15.61 -8.42
CA PHE A 89 -8.04 -16.53 -8.90
C PHE A 89 -6.64 -15.88 -8.94
N TYR A 90 -6.52 -14.65 -9.45
CA TYR A 90 -5.23 -13.95 -9.46
C TYR A 90 -4.81 -13.49 -8.07
N ASP A 91 -5.74 -13.20 -7.17
CA ASP A 91 -5.42 -12.92 -5.76
C ASP A 91 -4.84 -14.16 -5.06
N LYS A 92 -5.32 -15.37 -5.36
CA LYS A 92 -4.69 -16.62 -4.89
C LYS A 92 -3.26 -16.75 -5.42
N LYS A 93 -3.00 -16.44 -6.70
CA LYS A 93 -1.63 -16.39 -7.25
C LYS A 93 -0.77 -15.36 -6.53
N MET A 94 -1.29 -14.15 -6.28
CA MET A 94 -0.61 -13.12 -5.50
C MET A 94 -0.23 -13.59 -4.09
N ARG A 95 -1.11 -14.35 -3.40
CA ARG A 95 -0.78 -14.98 -2.10
C ARG A 95 0.38 -15.96 -2.22
N LYS A 96 0.39 -16.82 -3.25
CA LYS A 96 1.49 -17.77 -3.51
C LYS A 96 2.82 -17.07 -3.75
N ILE A 97 2.78 -15.94 -4.46
CA ILE A 97 3.95 -15.09 -4.68
C ILE A 97 4.40 -14.45 -3.37
N LEU A 98 3.55 -13.70 -2.68
CA LEU A 98 3.96 -12.84 -1.57
C LEU A 98 4.13 -13.59 -0.24
N GLY A 99 3.46 -14.73 -0.09
CA GLY A 99 3.43 -15.51 1.16
C GLY A 99 2.65 -14.85 2.29
N VAL A 100 1.72 -13.95 1.95
CA VAL A 100 0.80 -13.29 2.87
C VAL A 100 -0.59 -13.21 2.23
N GLY A 101 -1.63 -13.06 3.05
CA GLY A 101 -2.99 -12.81 2.54
C GLY A 101 -3.05 -11.46 1.81
N VAL A 102 -3.79 -11.41 0.70
CA VAL A 102 -4.11 -10.17 -0.05
C VAL A 102 -5.36 -9.53 0.57
N SER A 103 -5.41 -9.52 1.90
CA SER A 103 -6.57 -9.02 2.66
C SER A 103 -6.50 -7.50 2.76
N SER A 104 -7.65 -6.84 2.64
CA SER A 104 -7.79 -5.40 2.88
C SER A 104 -7.61 -5.01 4.35
N LYS A 105 -7.64 -5.97 5.27
CA LYS A 105 -7.36 -5.77 6.69
C LYS A 105 -5.96 -6.23 7.01
N TYR A 106 -5.12 -5.26 7.36
CA TYR A 106 -3.77 -5.50 7.85
C TYR A 106 -3.75 -5.57 9.37
N ILE A 107 -4.76 -5.01 10.04
CA ILE A 107 -4.83 -4.95 11.48
C ILE A 107 -6.00 -5.74 12.06
N ASP A 108 -5.72 -6.47 13.14
CA ASP A 108 -6.69 -7.09 14.01
C ASP A 108 -6.74 -6.29 15.31
N THR A 109 -7.77 -5.44 15.44
CA THR A 109 -7.96 -4.58 16.62
C THR A 109 -8.55 -5.32 17.81
N LEU A 110 -9.05 -6.56 17.64
CA LEU A 110 -9.58 -7.36 18.73
C LEU A 110 -8.43 -8.08 19.46
N ASN A 111 -7.49 -8.63 18.68
CA ASN A 111 -6.34 -9.35 19.21
C ASN A 111 -5.04 -8.53 19.23
N TYR A 112 -5.10 -7.26 18.81
CA TYR A 112 -3.98 -6.32 18.74
C TYR A 112 -2.78 -6.87 17.96
N LYS A 113 -3.03 -7.36 16.75
CA LYS A 113 -2.01 -7.91 15.83
C LYS A 113 -2.02 -7.23 14.47
N ILE A 114 -0.84 -7.01 13.91
CA ILE A 114 -0.64 -6.61 12.52
C ILE A 114 -0.22 -7.84 11.71
N LEU A 115 -0.88 -8.06 10.57
CA LEU A 115 -0.66 -9.19 9.66
C LEU A 115 -0.72 -10.56 10.36
N GLY A 116 -1.47 -10.65 11.46
CA GLY A 116 -1.54 -11.85 12.32
C GLY A 116 -0.24 -12.20 13.06
N LYS A 117 0.82 -11.39 12.95
CA LYS A 117 2.17 -11.74 13.41
C LYS A 117 2.74 -10.77 14.45
N ILE A 118 2.51 -9.47 14.28
CA ILE A 118 3.17 -8.44 15.10
C ILE A 118 2.19 -7.92 16.14
N SER A 119 2.41 -8.22 17.42
CA SER A 119 1.59 -7.69 18.51
C SER A 119 1.88 -6.19 18.75
N TYR A 120 0.85 -5.40 19.05
CA TYR A 120 0.99 -3.97 19.36
C TYR A 120 0.14 -3.57 20.57
N SER A 121 0.41 -2.41 21.18
CA SER A 121 -0.37 -1.94 22.33
C SER A 121 -1.73 -1.36 21.89
N PRO A 122 -2.87 -1.71 22.53
CA PRO A 122 -4.17 -1.09 22.30
C PRO A 122 -4.13 0.44 22.31
N GLU A 123 -3.30 1.02 23.18
CA GLU A 123 -3.18 2.48 23.37
C GLU A 123 -2.70 3.21 22.11
N LEU A 124 -2.02 2.52 21.19
CA LEU A 124 -1.55 3.09 19.93
C LEU A 124 -2.71 3.40 18.96
N ASN A 125 -3.92 2.87 19.22
CA ASN A 125 -5.13 3.19 18.46
C ASN A 125 -4.96 3.13 16.92
N LEU A 126 -4.20 2.12 16.48
CA LEU A 126 -3.91 1.89 15.07
C LEU A 126 -5.16 1.45 14.31
N THR A 127 -5.22 1.80 13.03
CA THR A 127 -6.30 1.42 12.11
C THR A 127 -5.76 1.19 10.71
N ASP A 128 -6.47 0.37 9.93
CA ASP A 128 -6.28 0.28 8.49
C ASP A 128 -6.59 1.62 7.82
N GLN A 129 -5.98 1.83 6.66
CA GLN A 129 -6.25 2.95 5.77
C GLN A 129 -7.76 3.02 5.44
N PRO A 130 -8.41 4.17 5.72
CA PRO A 130 -9.79 4.39 5.30
C PRO A 130 -9.91 4.40 3.77
N SER A 131 -11.11 4.11 3.24
CA SER A 131 -11.38 4.31 1.83
C SER A 131 -11.15 5.78 1.43
N TYR A 132 -10.79 6.02 0.17
CA TYR A 132 -10.57 7.38 -0.33
C TYR A 132 -11.80 8.28 -0.14
N GLU A 133 -13.01 7.74 -0.22
CA GLU A 133 -14.25 8.47 0.09
C GLU A 133 -14.27 8.98 1.54
N LYS A 134 -13.82 8.18 2.51
CA LYS A 134 -13.70 8.58 3.92
C LYS A 134 -12.57 9.60 4.13
N LEU A 135 -11.54 9.55 3.29
CA LEU A 135 -10.49 10.59 3.22
C LEU A 135 -10.97 11.84 2.44
N GLY A 136 -12.22 11.85 1.99
CA GLY A 136 -12.88 12.99 1.39
C GLY A 136 -12.97 12.94 -0.13
N ILE A 137 -12.29 12.03 -0.84
CA ILE A 137 -12.23 12.00 -2.30
C ILE A 137 -13.48 11.31 -2.86
N LYS A 138 -14.36 12.08 -3.50
CA LYS A 138 -15.61 11.60 -4.10
C LYS A 138 -15.63 12.00 -5.57
N ASN A 139 -15.64 11.02 -6.47
CA ASN A 139 -15.99 11.12 -7.90
C ASN A 139 -15.03 11.85 -8.86
N THR A 140 -14.05 12.62 -8.40
CA THR A 140 -13.06 13.30 -9.27
C THR A 140 -11.64 12.85 -8.97
N TYR A 141 -11.24 11.74 -9.59
CA TYR A 141 -9.89 11.20 -9.54
C TYR A 141 -9.65 10.27 -10.72
N ILE A 142 -8.38 10.00 -11.00
CA ILE A 142 -7.95 8.93 -11.90
C ILE A 142 -7.31 7.84 -11.05
N VAL A 143 -7.69 6.59 -11.29
CA VAL A 143 -7.02 5.44 -10.70
C VAL A 143 -5.72 5.24 -11.47
N SER A 144 -4.60 5.48 -10.80
CA SER A 144 -3.26 5.50 -11.38
C SER A 144 -2.46 4.30 -10.89
N ASP A 145 -2.96 3.11 -11.22
CA ASP A 145 -2.44 1.86 -10.69
C ASP A 145 -3.00 0.67 -11.49
N THR A 146 -2.59 -0.53 -11.10
CA THR A 146 -2.96 -1.80 -11.74
C THR A 146 -3.65 -2.76 -10.76
N ASN A 147 -4.05 -3.93 -11.26
CA ASN A 147 -4.69 -4.98 -10.45
C ASN A 147 -3.84 -6.26 -10.39
N SER A 148 -4.24 -7.19 -9.52
CA SER A 148 -3.56 -8.47 -9.31
C SER A 148 -3.43 -9.30 -10.59
N LYS A 149 -4.46 -9.30 -11.44
CA LYS A 149 -4.43 -10.00 -12.73
C LYS A 149 -3.32 -9.50 -13.63
N ILE A 150 -3.20 -8.20 -13.82
CA ILE A 150 -2.17 -7.62 -14.69
C ILE A 150 -0.78 -7.88 -14.09
N LEU A 151 -0.59 -7.66 -12.78
CA LEU A 151 0.69 -7.91 -12.11
C LEU A 151 1.15 -9.36 -12.24
N VAL A 152 0.25 -10.30 -11.99
CA VAL A 152 0.55 -11.73 -12.10
C VAL A 152 0.88 -12.08 -13.54
N LYS A 153 0.10 -11.62 -14.52
CA LYS A 153 0.37 -11.91 -15.94
C LYS A 153 1.71 -11.36 -16.41
N GLU A 154 2.06 -10.13 -16.04
CA GLU A 154 3.35 -9.54 -16.40
C GLU A 154 4.52 -10.28 -15.71
N PHE A 155 4.33 -10.73 -14.46
CA PHE A 155 5.30 -11.59 -13.79
C PHE A 155 5.45 -12.95 -14.50
N GLU A 156 4.35 -13.62 -14.82
CA GLU A 156 4.35 -14.94 -15.48
C GLU A 156 4.95 -14.88 -16.88
N LYS A 157 4.71 -13.79 -17.62
CA LYS A 157 5.32 -13.54 -18.92
C LYS A 157 6.85 -13.49 -18.86
N LYS A 158 7.42 -12.97 -17.76
CA LYS A 158 8.87 -12.82 -17.59
C LYS A 158 9.53 -14.01 -16.89
N TYR A 159 8.87 -14.59 -15.90
CA TYR A 159 9.47 -15.56 -14.97
C TYR A 159 8.83 -16.94 -14.98
N GLY A 160 7.83 -17.16 -15.84
CA GLY A 160 7.12 -18.44 -15.98
C GLY A 160 5.83 -18.51 -15.15
N GLU A 161 4.97 -19.46 -15.53
CA GLU A 161 3.64 -19.62 -14.93
C GLU A 161 3.71 -19.99 -13.44
N ILE A 162 2.80 -19.40 -12.66
CA ILE A 162 2.54 -19.75 -11.26
C ILE A 162 1.39 -20.74 -11.22
N LEU A 163 1.71 -21.97 -10.83
CA LEU A 163 0.72 -23.02 -10.64
C LEU A 163 0.16 -22.96 -9.22
N LEU A 164 -1.17 -22.99 -9.11
CA LEU A 164 -1.86 -23.12 -7.83
C LEU A 164 -2.04 -24.60 -7.52
N ASP A 165 -1.69 -25.01 -6.30
CA ASP A 165 -1.94 -26.37 -5.81
C ASP A 165 -3.28 -26.44 -5.06
N LYS A 166 -3.62 -27.64 -4.56
CA LYS A 166 -4.87 -27.87 -3.83
C LYS A 166 -5.01 -26.95 -2.61
N CYS A 167 -3.93 -26.71 -1.86
CA CYS A 167 -3.96 -25.81 -0.71
C CYS A 167 -4.34 -24.39 -1.12
N ASP A 168 -3.75 -23.89 -2.20
CA ASP A 168 -4.02 -22.53 -2.69
C ASP A 168 -5.48 -22.34 -3.10
N LEU A 169 -6.02 -23.34 -3.81
CA LEU A 169 -7.38 -23.32 -4.34
C LEU A 169 -8.42 -23.40 -3.22
N GLU A 170 -8.19 -24.26 -2.23
CA GLU A 170 -9.12 -24.48 -1.11
C GLU A 170 -9.02 -23.41 -0.01
N THR A 171 -7.87 -22.72 0.12
CA THR A 171 -7.73 -21.67 1.15
C THR A 171 -8.48 -20.40 0.74
N GLU A 172 -9.46 -20.00 1.54
CA GLU A 172 -10.23 -18.77 1.31
C GLU A 172 -9.34 -17.52 1.38
N ILE A 173 -9.68 -16.47 0.61
CA ILE A 173 -8.88 -15.24 0.52
C ILE A 173 -8.69 -14.58 1.90
N ALA A 174 -9.75 -14.59 2.73
CA ALA A 174 -9.75 -13.99 4.05
C ALA A 174 -9.02 -14.83 5.12
N GLN A 175 -8.69 -16.09 4.84
CA GLN A 175 -7.99 -16.96 5.80
C GLN A 175 -6.49 -16.64 5.87
N ILE A 176 -5.87 -16.97 6.99
CA ILE A 176 -4.40 -16.92 7.11
C ILE A 176 -3.80 -17.87 6.08
N TYR A 177 -2.84 -17.37 5.30
CA TYR A 177 -2.22 -18.14 4.24
C TYR A 177 -1.05 -18.97 4.77
N THR A 178 -1.17 -20.30 4.72
CA THR A 178 -0.19 -21.27 5.23
C THR A 178 0.37 -22.20 4.16
N CYS A 179 -0.03 -22.02 2.89
CA CYS A 179 0.39 -22.87 1.77
C CYS A 179 1.84 -22.60 1.33
N ASN A 180 2.33 -23.45 0.42
CA ASN A 180 3.67 -23.32 -0.17
C ASN A 180 3.79 -22.05 -1.02
N THR A 181 4.89 -21.32 -0.83
CA THR A 181 5.15 -20.03 -1.47
C THR A 181 6.31 -20.11 -2.45
N LEU A 182 6.39 -19.13 -3.36
CA LEU A 182 7.57 -19.00 -4.23
C LEU A 182 8.85 -18.76 -3.42
N SER A 183 10.00 -19.09 -4.00
CA SER A 183 11.29 -18.88 -3.35
C SER A 183 11.52 -17.40 -2.99
N ARG A 184 12.29 -17.13 -1.93
CA ARG A 184 12.62 -15.75 -1.50
C ARG A 184 13.15 -14.88 -2.64
N LYS A 185 13.93 -15.48 -3.57
CA LYS A 185 14.47 -14.81 -4.75
C LYS A 185 13.36 -14.38 -5.72
N GLN A 186 12.43 -15.27 -6.05
CA GLN A 186 11.28 -14.95 -6.91
C GLN A 186 10.37 -13.89 -6.27
N ARG A 187 10.14 -13.95 -4.95
CA ARG A 187 9.38 -12.91 -4.24
C ARG A 187 10.04 -11.55 -4.34
N LYS A 188 11.37 -11.51 -4.20
CA LYS A 188 12.15 -10.28 -4.35
C LYS A 188 11.98 -9.70 -5.76
N TYR A 189 12.10 -10.53 -6.80
CA TYR A 189 11.86 -10.10 -8.18
C TYR A 189 10.45 -9.58 -8.40
N PHE A 190 9.44 -10.23 -7.84
CA PHE A 190 8.08 -9.73 -7.94
C PHE A 190 7.94 -8.32 -7.34
N VAL A 191 8.49 -8.12 -6.13
CA VAL A 191 8.43 -6.82 -5.44
C VAL A 191 9.20 -5.74 -6.19
N GLU A 192 10.42 -6.02 -6.65
CA GLU A 192 11.26 -5.04 -7.33
C GLU A 192 10.72 -4.69 -8.72
N ASP A 193 10.50 -5.71 -9.57
CA ASP A 193 10.18 -5.49 -10.98
C ASP A 193 8.73 -5.08 -11.23
N PHE A 194 7.80 -5.56 -10.40
CA PHE A 194 6.37 -5.38 -10.65
C PHE A 194 5.68 -4.49 -9.63
N VAL A 195 5.88 -4.75 -8.33
CA VAL A 195 5.29 -3.88 -7.31
C VAL A 195 5.94 -2.51 -7.35
N GLN A 196 7.27 -2.42 -7.38
CA GLN A 196 7.97 -1.13 -7.37
C GLN A 196 8.21 -0.57 -8.79
N ASP A 197 8.67 -1.36 -9.75
CA ASP A 197 9.00 -0.81 -11.07
C ASP A 197 7.79 -0.61 -11.98
N PHE A 198 7.06 -1.68 -12.29
CA PHE A 198 5.94 -1.63 -13.23
C PHE A 198 4.84 -0.68 -12.78
N ARG A 199 4.39 -0.77 -11.52
CA ARG A 199 3.35 0.13 -11.00
C ARG A 199 3.78 1.59 -10.99
N ASN A 200 5.02 1.88 -10.64
CA ASN A 200 5.50 3.27 -10.63
C ASN A 200 5.55 3.88 -12.03
N ARG A 201 5.84 3.08 -13.07
CA ARG A 201 5.80 3.55 -14.45
C ARG A 201 4.38 3.94 -14.88
N ILE A 202 3.36 3.18 -14.47
CA ILE A 202 1.95 3.54 -14.73
C ILE A 202 1.66 4.94 -14.16
N VAL A 203 2.09 5.21 -12.92
CA VAL A 203 1.90 6.54 -12.31
C VAL A 203 2.59 7.64 -13.11
N VAL A 204 3.81 7.38 -13.60
CA VAL A 204 4.55 8.33 -14.45
C VAL A 204 3.82 8.59 -15.76
N ASP A 205 3.36 7.54 -16.43
CA ASP A 205 2.63 7.63 -17.70
C ASP A 205 1.30 8.39 -17.53
N ASP A 206 0.61 8.19 -16.41
CA ASP A 206 -0.60 8.94 -16.08
C ASP A 206 -0.30 10.42 -15.80
N ILE A 207 0.78 10.72 -15.07
CA ILE A 207 1.24 12.11 -14.87
C ILE A 207 1.57 12.76 -16.21
N ASP A 208 2.20 12.06 -17.15
CA ASP A 208 2.51 12.57 -18.48
C ASP A 208 1.25 12.84 -19.31
N SER A 209 0.28 11.91 -19.29
CA SER A 209 -0.90 11.93 -20.16
C SER A 209 -1.99 12.94 -19.77
N VAL A 210 -2.12 13.29 -18.48
CA VAL A 210 -3.17 14.23 -18.04
C VAL A 210 -2.84 15.67 -18.44
N SER A 211 -3.83 16.42 -18.92
CA SER A 211 -3.67 17.80 -19.40
C SER A 211 -3.61 18.87 -18.29
N GLY A 212 -3.76 18.47 -17.02
CA GLY A 212 -3.77 19.39 -15.87
C GLY A 212 -2.38 19.91 -15.46
N THR A 213 -2.34 21.15 -14.95
CA THR A 213 -1.11 21.79 -14.45
C THR A 213 -0.85 21.52 -12.96
N LYS A 214 -1.84 21.04 -12.20
CA LYS A 214 -1.72 20.70 -10.77
C LYS A 214 -2.20 19.28 -10.53
N ILE A 215 -1.29 18.41 -10.11
CA ILE A 215 -1.54 16.98 -9.91
C ILE A 215 -1.16 16.59 -8.49
N CYS A 216 -2.07 15.93 -7.78
CA CYS A 216 -1.79 15.30 -6.50
C CYS A 216 -1.80 13.78 -6.67
N VAL A 217 -0.65 13.16 -6.43
CA VAL A 217 -0.47 11.71 -6.47
C VAL A 217 -0.58 11.18 -5.04
N ILE A 218 -1.66 10.45 -4.75
CA ILE A 218 -1.84 9.75 -3.48
C ILE A 218 -1.48 8.30 -3.69
N TYR A 219 -0.33 7.90 -3.15
CA TYR A 219 0.25 6.59 -3.42
C TYR A 219 1.04 6.08 -2.23
N GLY A 220 1.21 4.76 -2.15
CA GLY A 220 1.98 4.09 -1.10
C GLY A 220 3.33 4.77 -0.88
N GLU A 221 3.58 5.22 0.35
CA GLU A 221 4.71 6.11 0.66
C GLU A 221 6.07 5.58 0.18
N ARG A 222 6.25 4.26 0.20
CA ARG A 222 7.48 3.58 -0.25
C ARG A 222 7.76 3.69 -1.75
N HIS A 223 6.78 4.07 -2.57
CA HIS A 223 6.94 4.22 -4.01
C HIS A 223 7.39 5.61 -4.44
N ILE A 224 7.10 6.64 -3.62
CA ILE A 224 7.21 8.06 -4.01
C ILE A 224 8.59 8.42 -4.53
N GLU A 225 9.64 8.03 -3.81
CA GLU A 225 11.00 8.46 -4.18
C GLU A 225 11.42 7.89 -5.54
N LYS A 226 11.04 6.64 -5.84
CA LYS A 226 11.33 6.02 -7.13
C LYS A 226 10.52 6.67 -8.26
N ILE A 227 9.24 6.97 -8.05
CA ILE A 227 8.41 7.70 -9.02
C ILE A 227 9.04 9.06 -9.34
N LYS A 228 9.40 9.84 -8.31
CA LYS A 228 10.05 11.14 -8.47
C LYS A 228 11.37 11.04 -9.26
N ASN A 229 12.16 10.00 -9.00
CA ASN A 229 13.43 9.81 -9.71
C ASN A 229 13.22 9.50 -11.19
N ILE A 230 12.19 8.73 -11.55
CA ILE A 230 11.82 8.51 -12.96
C ILE A 230 11.40 9.83 -13.62
N LEU A 231 10.54 10.64 -12.97
CA LEU A 231 10.10 11.94 -13.51
C LEU A 231 11.28 12.91 -13.72
N LYS A 232 12.21 12.97 -12.77
CA LYS A 232 13.44 13.78 -12.91
C LYS A 232 14.31 13.32 -14.07
N GLN A 233 14.37 12.02 -14.34
CA GLN A 233 15.11 11.48 -15.49
C GLN A 233 14.42 11.82 -16.81
N ASN A 234 13.09 11.74 -16.86
CA ASN A 234 12.28 12.07 -18.04
C ASN A 234 12.19 13.59 -18.34
N SER A 235 12.69 14.44 -17.44
CA SER A 235 12.72 15.90 -17.60
C SER A 235 14.02 16.42 -18.21
N LYS A 236 15.04 15.56 -18.32
CA LYS A 236 16.31 15.86 -19.00
C LYS A 236 16.19 15.56 -20.48
#